data_AF-A0A9Q7HQP9-F1
#
_entry.id   AF-A0A9Q7HQP9-F1
#
_cell.length_a   1.000
_cell.length_b   1.000
_cell.length_c   1.000
_cell.angle_alpha   90.00
_cell.angle_beta   90.00
_cell.angle_gamma   90.00
#
_symmetry.space_group_name_H-M   'P 1'
#
loop_
_entity.id
_entity.type
_entity.pdbx_description
1 polymer ?
#
loop_
_entity_poly.entity_id
_entity_poly.type
_entity_poly.pdbx_seq_one_letter_code
_entity_poly.pdbx_strand_id
1 'polypeptide(L)'
;MEDFLKDVYTSIYKKWILFQQIDNCQIMLSSKDQNKIILETKYGVANVIFYKFNIIELNVISKIDQESCFFLHFQMNNINHAINLFYEMVECLKTLIKKPKIKILLCCSGGLTTTYFAYKIDEAIQLFALDYEIAATGYNELFKKGEQYDVILLAPQVSFMYAKVKKIFKDKYLLNIPAQVFAKYDVKEILNLVDQELIKKRNKNGQVQLLSIRNKTITFHRKILCISLFRNRNRIHIAYRLYQSQSDIIVNNETIKQRITIQDIYDVIDTVLLNYPGIEVIGFSTPGIVNNGFATTASINGFDDMNYKKLFTSKYSQKFIITNDVNTAAIGYHATQNQYSSIVLLFQPMSTKAGAGIIIDNKLINGKHNVAGEMKYLPVNLLEKGANVYKTPEDIIKIVKYISLSIISVIGPEAIVIFCSLLPNIEDLENELKTVLPQEYIPRLIKIDDIQEYIFLGQTIICT
;
A
#
# COMPACT_ATOMS: atom_id res chain seq x y z
N MET A 1 -32.06 -49.39 -31.58
CA MET A 1 -30.99 -49.79 -30.63
C MET A 1 -30.13 -48.59 -30.24
N GLU A 2 -29.80 -47.69 -31.18
CA GLU A 2 -29.03 -46.47 -30.90
C GLU A 2 -29.73 -45.48 -29.95
N ASP A 3 -31.03 -45.22 -30.10
CA ASP A 3 -31.73 -44.27 -29.20
C ASP A 3 -31.81 -44.77 -27.74
N PHE A 4 -31.98 -46.08 -27.55
CA PHE A 4 -31.95 -46.70 -26.22
C PHE A 4 -30.60 -46.52 -25.53
N LEU A 5 -29.49 -46.61 -26.28
CA LEU A 5 -28.15 -46.40 -25.72
C LEU A 5 -27.92 -44.94 -25.31
N LYS A 6 -28.52 -43.97 -26.01
CA LYS A 6 -28.42 -42.55 -25.64
C LYS A 6 -29.10 -42.26 -24.31
N ASP A 7 -30.29 -42.81 -24.07
CA ASP A 7 -30.99 -42.65 -22.78
C ASP A 7 -30.18 -43.23 -21.62
N VAL A 8 -29.58 -44.40 -21.83
CA VAL A 8 -28.71 -45.06 -20.85
C VAL A 8 -27.46 -44.20 -20.58
N TYR A 9 -26.78 -43.72 -21.63
CA TYR A 9 -25.59 -42.87 -21.47
C TYR A 9 -25.90 -41.55 -20.77
N THR A 10 -27.02 -40.90 -21.09
CA THR A 10 -27.44 -39.66 -20.41
C THR A 10 -27.66 -39.91 -18.92
N SER A 11 -28.33 -41.01 -18.57
CA SER A 11 -28.60 -41.38 -17.17
C SER A 11 -27.31 -41.70 -16.40
N ILE A 12 -26.39 -42.46 -17.00
CA ILE A 12 -25.08 -42.77 -16.43
C ILE A 12 -24.27 -41.50 -16.24
N TYR A 13 -24.20 -40.64 -17.26
CA TYR A 13 -23.44 -39.39 -17.23
C TYR A 13 -23.95 -38.44 -16.14
N LYS A 14 -25.27 -38.29 -15.98
CA LYS A 14 -25.89 -37.50 -14.91
C LYS A 14 -25.45 -37.98 -13.52
N LYS A 15 -25.48 -39.30 -13.29
CA LYS A 15 -25.00 -39.88 -12.02
C LYS A 15 -23.50 -39.68 -11.86
N TRP A 16 -22.72 -39.92 -12.91
CA TRP A 16 -21.27 -39.78 -12.92
C TRP A 16 -20.82 -38.36 -12.51
N ILE A 17 -21.50 -37.31 -12.98
CA ILE A 17 -21.24 -35.92 -12.56
C ILE A 17 -21.43 -35.75 -11.05
N LEU A 18 -22.52 -36.29 -10.48
CA LEU A 18 -22.81 -36.16 -9.04
C LEU A 18 -21.79 -36.88 -8.14
N PHE A 19 -21.05 -37.85 -8.68
CA PHE A 19 -19.97 -38.55 -7.98
C PHE A 19 -18.60 -37.89 -8.14
N GLN A 20 -18.48 -36.82 -8.93
CA GLN A 20 -17.21 -36.10 -9.06
C GLN A 20 -16.84 -35.38 -7.77
N GLN A 21 -15.54 -35.36 -7.47
CA GLN A 21 -14.97 -34.54 -6.42
C GLN A 21 -14.05 -33.50 -7.07
N ILE A 22 -14.35 -32.24 -6.84
CA ILE A 22 -13.61 -31.10 -7.38
C ILE A 22 -13.24 -30.20 -6.20
N ASP A 23 -11.96 -29.90 -6.05
CA ASP A 23 -11.46 -29.05 -4.97
C ASP A 23 -12.19 -27.70 -4.92
N ASN A 24 -12.60 -27.28 -3.73
CA ASN A 24 -13.30 -26.02 -3.48
C ASN A 24 -14.60 -25.82 -4.28
N CYS A 25 -15.23 -26.91 -4.71
CA CYS A 25 -16.46 -26.90 -5.49
C CYS A 25 -17.50 -27.83 -4.85
N GLN A 26 -18.72 -27.33 -4.66
CA GLN A 26 -19.86 -28.11 -4.20
C GLN A 26 -20.70 -28.55 -5.40
N ILE A 27 -20.94 -29.85 -5.53
CA ILE A 27 -21.81 -30.40 -6.59
C ILE A 27 -23.13 -30.83 -5.95
N MET A 28 -24.25 -30.35 -6.47
CA MET A 28 -25.57 -30.64 -5.94
C MET A 28 -26.64 -30.72 -7.03
N LEU A 29 -27.68 -31.52 -6.79
CA LEU A 29 -28.89 -31.49 -7.61
C LEU A 29 -29.72 -30.25 -7.24
N SER A 30 -30.26 -29.54 -8.22
CA SER A 30 -31.13 -28.38 -7.96
C SER A 30 -32.41 -28.81 -7.23
N SER A 31 -32.75 -28.09 -6.16
CA SER A 31 -33.99 -28.32 -5.40
C SER A 31 -35.26 -27.94 -6.17
N LYS A 32 -35.13 -27.11 -7.21
CA LYS A 32 -36.25 -26.62 -8.04
C LYS A 32 -36.44 -27.40 -9.33
N ASP A 33 -35.38 -28.07 -9.81
CA ASP A 33 -35.40 -28.79 -11.08
C ASP A 33 -34.51 -30.03 -10.99
N GLN A 34 -35.13 -31.21 -10.95
CA GLN A 34 -34.41 -32.47 -10.87
C GLN A 34 -33.54 -32.76 -12.09
N ASN A 35 -33.74 -32.05 -13.20
CA ASN A 35 -32.93 -32.14 -14.41
C ASN A 35 -31.75 -31.16 -14.44
N LYS A 36 -31.47 -30.49 -13.33
CA LYS A 36 -30.36 -29.54 -13.24
C LYS A 36 -29.39 -29.95 -12.14
N ILE A 37 -28.12 -30.06 -12.49
CA ILE A 37 -27.00 -30.16 -11.55
C ILE A 37 -26.34 -28.79 -11.46
N ILE A 38 -25.96 -28.40 -10.25
CA ILE A 38 -25.27 -27.15 -9.93
C ILE A 38 -23.91 -27.50 -9.35
N LEU A 39 -22.86 -26.91 -9.92
CA LEU A 39 -21.51 -26.92 -9.38
C LEU A 39 -21.19 -25.51 -8.91
N GLU A 40 -20.89 -25.34 -7.63
CA GLU A 40 -20.75 -24.03 -7.01
C GLU A 40 -19.37 -23.85 -6.39
N THR A 41 -18.67 -22.80 -6.81
CA THR A 41 -17.45 -22.33 -6.16
C THR A 41 -17.70 -20.98 -5.48
N LYS A 42 -16.68 -20.43 -4.82
CA LYS A 42 -16.73 -19.07 -4.27
C LYS A 42 -16.97 -18.00 -5.34
N TYR A 43 -16.53 -18.23 -6.58
CA TYR A 43 -16.45 -17.22 -7.63
C TYR A 43 -17.38 -17.47 -8.82
N GLY A 44 -17.94 -18.67 -8.97
CA GLY A 44 -18.81 -19.01 -10.09
C GLY A 44 -19.82 -20.09 -9.75
N VAL A 45 -20.78 -20.26 -10.66
CA VAL A 45 -21.77 -21.33 -10.65
C VAL A 45 -21.79 -21.96 -12.04
N ALA A 46 -21.52 -23.26 -12.13
CA ALA A 46 -21.80 -24.02 -13.34
C ALA A 46 -23.12 -24.78 -13.22
N ASN A 47 -23.87 -24.80 -14.31
CA ASN A 47 -25.15 -25.49 -14.44
C ASN A 47 -25.02 -26.55 -15.52
N VAL A 48 -25.45 -27.77 -15.21
CA VAL A 48 -25.63 -28.85 -16.18
C VAL A 48 -27.11 -29.17 -16.25
N ILE A 49 -27.75 -28.86 -17.37
CA ILE A 49 -29.20 -29.02 -17.55
C ILE A 49 -29.47 -30.11 -18.57
N PHE A 50 -30.36 -31.04 -18.21
CA PHE A 50 -30.74 -32.19 -19.02
C PHE A 50 -32.15 -31.97 -19.61
N TYR A 51 -32.23 -31.78 -20.92
CA TYR A 51 -33.49 -31.60 -21.63
C TYR A 51 -33.99 -32.90 -22.28
N LYS A 52 -35.18 -32.82 -22.89
CA LYS A 52 -35.72 -33.91 -23.72
C LYS A 52 -34.80 -34.19 -24.91
N PHE A 53 -34.95 -35.38 -25.51
CA PHE A 53 -34.14 -35.85 -26.63
C PHE A 53 -32.63 -35.95 -26.34
N ASN A 54 -32.28 -36.15 -25.06
CA ASN A 54 -30.89 -36.30 -24.59
C ASN A 54 -30.00 -35.09 -24.90
N ILE A 55 -30.58 -33.89 -24.92
CA ILE A 55 -29.83 -32.63 -25.07
C ILE A 55 -29.33 -32.21 -23.68
N ILE A 56 -28.05 -31.88 -23.58
CA ILE A 56 -27.39 -31.44 -22.36
C ILE A 56 -26.82 -30.05 -22.60
N GLU A 57 -27.10 -29.13 -21.69
CA GLU A 57 -26.55 -27.77 -21.67
C GLU A 57 -25.55 -27.64 -20.53
N LEU A 58 -24.41 -27.02 -20.83
CA LEU A 58 -23.36 -26.66 -19.89
C LEU A 58 -23.24 -25.14 -19.90
N ASN A 59 -23.35 -24.52 -18.72
CA ASN A 59 -23.26 -23.07 -18.57
C ASN A 59 -22.46 -22.72 -17.32
N VAL A 60 -21.46 -21.84 -17.41
CA VAL A 60 -20.74 -21.27 -16.27
C VAL A 60 -21.03 -19.77 -16.17
N ILE A 61 -21.55 -19.35 -15.02
CA ILE A 61 -21.84 -17.95 -14.71
C ILE A 61 -20.88 -17.49 -13.62
N SER A 62 -20.19 -16.38 -13.86
CA SER A 62 -19.36 -15.72 -12.87
C SER A 62 -20.23 -15.02 -11.83
N LYS A 63 -19.97 -15.24 -10.54
CA LYS A 63 -20.65 -14.53 -9.44
C LYS A 63 -20.18 -13.08 -9.30
N ILE A 64 -19.05 -12.73 -9.92
CA ILE A 64 -18.40 -11.42 -9.75
C ILE A 64 -19.12 -10.35 -10.58
N ASP A 65 -19.36 -10.64 -11.85
CA ASP A 65 -19.93 -9.74 -12.85
C ASP A 65 -21.27 -10.24 -13.42
N GLN A 66 -21.73 -11.44 -13.02
CA GLN A 66 -22.97 -12.08 -13.49
C GLN A 66 -22.97 -12.42 -14.98
N GLU A 67 -21.80 -12.48 -15.61
CA GLU A 67 -21.66 -12.82 -17.03
C GLU A 67 -21.47 -14.34 -17.24
N SER A 68 -21.90 -14.81 -18.41
CA SER A 68 -21.75 -16.21 -18.85
C SER A 68 -20.37 -16.41 -19.47
N CYS A 69 -19.48 -17.12 -18.78
CA CYS A 69 -18.09 -17.34 -19.22
C CYS A 69 -17.89 -18.62 -20.05
N PHE A 70 -18.88 -19.52 -20.03
CA PHE A 70 -18.87 -20.76 -20.80
C PHE A 70 -20.32 -21.14 -21.08
N PHE A 71 -20.68 -21.36 -22.34
CA PHE A 71 -22.01 -21.82 -22.70
C PHE A 71 -21.92 -22.73 -23.92
N LEU A 72 -22.47 -23.94 -23.81
CA LEU A 72 -22.68 -24.83 -24.93
C LEU A 72 -23.82 -25.80 -24.66
N HIS A 73 -24.36 -26.38 -25.73
CA HIS A 73 -25.27 -27.52 -25.63
C HIS A 73 -24.88 -28.59 -26.65
N PHE A 74 -25.13 -29.85 -26.31
CA PHE A 74 -24.85 -30.99 -27.18
C PHE A 74 -25.87 -32.10 -26.96
N GLN A 75 -26.03 -32.98 -27.94
CA GLN A 75 -26.86 -34.18 -27.80
C GLN A 75 -25.96 -35.36 -27.38
N MET A 76 -26.42 -36.17 -26.41
CA MET A 76 -25.70 -37.36 -25.98
C MET A 76 -25.60 -38.36 -27.13
N ASN A 77 -24.37 -38.56 -27.62
CA ASN A 77 -24.02 -39.58 -28.61
C ASN A 77 -22.85 -40.45 -28.14
N ASN A 78 -21.88 -39.85 -27.43
CA ASN A 78 -20.69 -40.53 -26.94
C ASN A 78 -20.35 -40.01 -25.53
N ILE A 79 -20.28 -40.93 -24.56
CA ILE A 79 -20.03 -40.58 -23.16
C ILE A 79 -18.64 -39.98 -22.92
N ASN A 80 -17.61 -40.41 -23.65
CA ASN A 80 -16.25 -39.86 -23.51
C ASN A 80 -16.20 -38.41 -23.99
N HIS A 81 -16.93 -38.08 -25.06
CA HIS A 81 -17.04 -36.71 -25.54
C HIS A 81 -17.74 -35.81 -24.50
N ALA A 82 -18.84 -36.30 -23.91
CA ALA A 82 -19.54 -35.60 -22.83
C ALA A 82 -18.64 -35.35 -21.61
N ILE A 83 -17.86 -36.36 -21.20
CA ILE A 83 -16.89 -36.25 -20.10
C ILE A 83 -15.82 -35.18 -20.40
N ASN A 84 -15.29 -35.13 -21.63
CA ASN A 84 -14.32 -34.10 -22.00
C ASN A 84 -14.91 -32.69 -21.91
N LEU A 85 -16.12 -32.48 -22.45
CA LEU A 85 -16.81 -31.19 -22.36
C LEU A 85 -17.10 -30.79 -20.91
N PHE A 86 -17.41 -31.75 -20.03
CA PHE A 86 -17.54 -31.50 -18.61
C PHE A 86 -16.24 -30.99 -17.98
N TYR A 87 -15.11 -31.63 -18.29
CA TYR A 87 -13.82 -31.19 -17.76
C TYR A 87 -13.44 -29.80 -18.28
N GLU A 88 -13.69 -29.48 -19.55
CA GLU A 88 -13.49 -28.12 -20.08
C GLU A 88 -14.34 -27.07 -19.32
N MET A 89 -15.61 -27.39 -19.04
CA MET A 89 -16.48 -26.54 -18.22
C MET A 89 -15.93 -26.37 -16.80
N VAL A 90 -15.45 -27.46 -16.17
CA VAL A 90 -14.89 -27.44 -14.82
C VAL A 90 -13.61 -26.61 -14.77
N GLU A 91 -12.73 -26.70 -15.77
CA GLU A 91 -11.53 -25.87 -15.85
C GLU A 91 -11.89 -24.39 -16.01
N CYS A 92 -12.93 -24.06 -16.79
CA CYS A 92 -13.47 -22.70 -16.82
C CYS A 92 -13.97 -22.26 -15.42
N LEU A 93 -14.73 -23.09 -14.72
CA LEU A 93 -15.21 -22.78 -13.37
C LEU A 93 -14.07 -22.60 -12.35
N LYS A 94 -12.99 -23.38 -12.44
CA LYS A 94 -11.81 -23.28 -11.55
C LYS A 94 -10.97 -22.04 -11.83
N THR A 95 -10.90 -21.60 -13.08
CA THR A 95 -10.13 -20.41 -13.46
C THR A 95 -10.85 -19.10 -13.10
N LEU A 96 -12.14 -19.17 -12.74
CA LEU A 96 -12.84 -18.06 -12.09
C LEU A 96 -12.24 -17.80 -10.71
N ILE A 97 -11.30 -16.86 -10.67
CA ILE A 97 -10.69 -16.33 -9.46
C ILE A 97 -10.80 -14.82 -9.54
N LYS A 98 -11.10 -14.15 -8.41
CA LYS A 98 -11.00 -12.69 -8.35
C LYS A 98 -9.53 -12.28 -8.45
N LYS A 99 -9.04 -12.04 -9.66
CA LYS A 99 -7.74 -11.43 -9.87
C LYS A 99 -7.84 -9.93 -9.55
N PRO A 100 -6.94 -9.39 -8.71
CA PRO A 100 -6.86 -7.94 -8.55
C PRO A 100 -6.43 -7.33 -9.89
N LYS A 101 -7.23 -6.40 -10.42
CA LYS A 101 -6.89 -5.66 -11.64
C LYS A 101 -5.66 -4.81 -11.40
N ILE A 102 -4.76 -4.77 -12.38
CA ILE A 102 -3.62 -3.86 -12.38
C ILE A 102 -4.12 -2.47 -12.78
N LYS A 103 -3.86 -1.50 -11.90
CA LYS A 103 -4.33 -0.12 -12.09
C LYS A 103 -3.26 0.69 -12.81
N ILE A 104 -3.61 1.26 -13.96
CA ILE A 104 -2.74 2.07 -14.82
C ILE A 104 -3.20 3.54 -14.77
N LEU A 105 -2.27 4.46 -14.48
CA LEU A 105 -2.52 5.90 -14.52
C LEU A 105 -1.73 6.56 -15.65
N LEU A 106 -2.46 7.16 -16.59
CA LEU A 106 -1.88 7.91 -17.69
C LEU A 106 -1.81 9.40 -17.33
N CYS A 107 -0.62 10.00 -17.39
CA CYS A 107 -0.38 11.38 -17.00
C CYS A 107 0.10 12.26 -18.17
N CYS A 108 -0.50 13.45 -18.35
CA CYS A 108 0.04 14.52 -19.20
C CYS A 108 0.03 15.88 -18.50
N SER A 109 0.18 16.98 -19.24
CA SER A 109 0.16 18.34 -18.70
C SER A 109 -1.22 18.74 -18.14
N GLY A 110 -2.32 18.53 -18.89
CA GLY A 110 -3.66 19.06 -18.55
C GLY A 110 -4.79 18.03 -18.41
N GLY A 111 -4.53 16.73 -18.64
CA GLY A 111 -5.51 15.65 -18.52
C GLY A 111 -6.49 15.48 -19.69
N LEU A 112 -6.64 16.46 -20.59
CA LEU A 112 -7.67 16.43 -21.65
C LEU A 112 -7.41 15.37 -22.73
N THR A 113 -6.29 15.45 -23.46
CA THR A 113 -5.93 14.49 -24.53
C THR A 113 -5.67 13.08 -24.00
N THR A 114 -5.26 12.97 -22.74
CA THR A 114 -5.03 11.68 -22.09
C THR A 114 -6.30 11.02 -21.61
N THR A 115 -7.36 11.77 -21.31
CA THR A 115 -8.68 11.20 -21.01
C THR A 115 -9.21 10.45 -22.23
N TYR A 116 -9.03 10.99 -23.43
CA TYR A 116 -9.43 10.29 -24.66
C TYR A 116 -8.58 9.04 -24.92
N PHE A 117 -7.26 9.10 -24.73
CA PHE A 117 -6.43 7.90 -24.91
C PHE A 117 -6.75 6.82 -23.86
N ALA A 118 -6.93 7.21 -22.60
CA ALA A 118 -7.36 6.29 -21.55
C ALA A 118 -8.72 5.65 -21.88
N TYR A 119 -9.67 6.42 -22.42
CA TYR A 119 -10.94 5.89 -22.90
C TYR A 119 -10.76 4.83 -24.00
N LYS A 120 -9.88 5.08 -24.99
CA LYS A 120 -9.57 4.09 -26.05
C LYS A 120 -8.93 2.81 -25.52
N ILE A 121 -8.07 2.95 -24.52
CA ILE A 121 -7.47 1.79 -23.84
C ILE A 121 -8.53 1.04 -23.03
N ASP A 122 -9.43 1.75 -22.34
CA ASP A 122 -10.52 1.15 -21.57
C ASP A 122 -11.49 0.37 -22.47
N GLU A 123 -11.85 0.90 -23.66
CA GLU A 123 -12.63 0.18 -24.68
C GLU A 123 -11.97 -1.17 -25.04
N ALA A 124 -10.65 -1.19 -25.23
CA ALA A 124 -9.92 -2.41 -25.54
C ALA A 124 -9.83 -3.36 -24.33
N ILE A 125 -9.61 -2.84 -23.12
CA ILE A 125 -9.59 -3.63 -21.88
C ILE A 125 -10.93 -4.36 -21.70
N GLN A 126 -12.05 -3.67 -21.95
CA GLN A 126 -13.38 -4.26 -21.89
C GLN A 126 -13.59 -5.28 -23.02
N LEU A 127 -13.26 -4.93 -24.26
CA LEU A 127 -13.43 -5.80 -25.43
C LEU A 127 -12.65 -7.12 -25.33
N PHE A 128 -11.44 -7.06 -24.77
CA PHE A 128 -10.57 -8.23 -24.62
C PHE A 128 -10.60 -8.84 -23.21
N ALA A 129 -11.51 -8.38 -22.34
CA ALA A 129 -11.65 -8.82 -20.94
C ALA A 129 -10.30 -8.86 -20.18
N LEU A 130 -9.47 -7.82 -20.34
CA LEU A 130 -8.15 -7.75 -19.72
C LEU A 130 -8.25 -7.39 -18.23
N ASP A 131 -7.32 -7.92 -17.42
CA ASP A 131 -7.22 -7.67 -15.97
C ASP A 131 -6.62 -6.29 -15.64
N TYR A 132 -6.99 -5.25 -16.39
CA TYR A 132 -6.52 -3.88 -16.24
C TYR A 132 -7.65 -2.92 -15.82
N GLU A 133 -7.28 -1.83 -15.17
CA GLU A 133 -8.13 -0.65 -14.95
C GLU A 133 -7.29 0.57 -15.31
N ILE A 134 -7.80 1.47 -16.16
CA ILE A 134 -7.06 2.65 -16.59
C ILE A 134 -7.77 3.95 -16.22
N ALA A 135 -6.99 4.96 -15.87
CA ALA A 135 -7.47 6.32 -15.71
C ALA A 135 -6.46 7.34 -16.25
N ALA A 136 -6.92 8.56 -16.48
CA ALA A 136 -6.08 9.68 -16.87
C ALA A 136 -6.01 10.76 -15.79
N THR A 137 -4.88 11.47 -15.75
CA THR A 137 -4.71 12.66 -14.91
C THR A 137 -3.76 13.69 -15.53
N GLY A 138 -3.80 14.92 -15.00
CA GLY A 138 -2.80 15.94 -15.28
C GLY A 138 -1.67 15.88 -14.25
N TYR A 139 -0.51 16.43 -14.60
CA TYR A 139 0.70 16.43 -13.76
C TYR A 139 0.44 16.95 -12.35
N ASN A 140 -0.38 18.01 -12.22
CA ASN A 140 -0.72 18.62 -10.93
C ASN A 140 -1.47 17.67 -9.98
N GLU A 141 -2.13 16.64 -10.49
CA GLU A 141 -2.85 15.65 -9.68
C GLU A 141 -2.13 14.28 -9.66
N LEU A 142 -1.03 14.13 -10.39
CA LEU A 142 -0.25 12.90 -10.50
C LEU A 142 0.20 12.39 -9.14
N PHE A 143 0.81 13.26 -8.34
CA PHE A 143 1.41 12.85 -7.07
C PHE A 143 0.36 12.47 -6.01
N LYS A 144 -0.86 13.01 -6.14
CA LYS A 144 -2.00 12.67 -5.31
C LYS A 144 -2.68 11.37 -5.76
N LYS A 145 -2.94 11.21 -7.06
CA LYS A 145 -3.67 10.06 -7.61
C LYS A 145 -2.79 8.83 -7.84
N GLY A 146 -1.54 9.02 -8.26
CA GLY A 146 -0.61 7.96 -8.67
C GLY A 146 -0.39 6.85 -7.66
N GLU A 147 -0.63 7.12 -6.38
CA GLU A 147 -0.62 6.10 -5.32
C GLU A 147 -1.57 4.94 -5.52
N GLN A 148 -2.74 5.21 -6.07
CA GLN A 148 -3.80 4.23 -6.21
C GLN A 148 -3.52 3.28 -7.38
N TYR A 149 -2.46 3.54 -8.14
CA TYR A 149 -2.14 2.84 -9.38
C TYR A 149 -0.80 2.13 -9.27
N ASP A 150 -0.70 0.97 -9.90
CA ASP A 150 0.50 0.14 -9.92
C ASP A 150 1.48 0.63 -10.99
N VAL A 151 0.92 1.12 -12.10
CA VAL A 151 1.65 1.61 -13.27
C VAL A 151 1.34 3.07 -13.50
N ILE A 152 2.38 3.87 -13.75
CA ILE A 152 2.27 5.28 -14.16
C ILE A 152 2.89 5.40 -15.56
N LEU A 153 2.10 5.90 -16.51
CA LEU A 153 2.52 6.18 -17.88
C LEU A 153 2.63 7.70 -18.06
N LEU A 154 3.83 8.19 -18.37
CA LEU A 154 4.06 9.61 -18.66
C LEU A 154 3.95 9.86 -20.16
N ALA A 155 3.02 10.72 -20.55
CA ALA A 155 2.88 11.16 -21.93
C ALA A 155 4.12 11.95 -22.40
N PRO A 156 4.41 12.02 -23.71
CA PRO A 156 5.60 12.67 -24.25
C PRO A 156 5.80 14.10 -23.75
N GLN A 157 4.71 14.86 -23.57
CA GLN A 157 4.73 16.25 -23.14
C GLN A 157 5.24 16.45 -21.70
N VAL A 158 5.24 15.40 -20.87
CA VAL A 158 5.74 15.43 -19.48
C VAL A 158 6.86 14.42 -19.24
N SER A 159 7.38 13.80 -20.30
CA SER A 159 8.42 12.75 -20.23
C SER A 159 9.73 13.24 -19.60
N PHE A 160 10.05 14.53 -19.74
CA PHE A 160 11.22 15.15 -19.10
C PHE A 160 11.14 15.10 -17.55
N MET A 161 9.95 14.94 -16.97
CA MET A 161 9.77 14.78 -15.52
C MET A 161 10.08 13.36 -15.02
N TYR A 162 10.42 12.42 -15.91
CA TYR A 162 10.61 11.00 -15.56
C TYR A 162 11.54 10.79 -14.36
N ALA A 163 12.72 11.41 -14.36
CA ALA A 163 13.69 11.26 -13.27
C ALA A 163 13.10 11.73 -11.92
N LYS A 164 12.34 12.83 -11.94
CA LYS A 164 11.67 13.39 -10.75
C LYS A 164 10.59 12.44 -10.24
N VAL A 165 9.71 11.99 -11.14
CA VAL A 165 8.61 11.08 -10.82
C VAL A 165 9.14 9.72 -10.33
N LYS A 166 10.24 9.21 -10.92
CA LYS A 166 10.86 7.94 -10.52
C LYS A 166 11.42 7.99 -9.10
N LYS A 167 12.04 9.11 -8.71
CA LYS A 167 12.54 9.31 -7.33
C LYS A 167 11.39 9.33 -6.31
N ILE A 168 10.22 9.84 -6.70
CA ILE A 168 9.04 9.95 -5.83
C ILE A 168 8.27 8.62 -5.74
N PHE A 169 8.14 7.89 -6.84
CA PHE A 169 7.42 6.62 -6.93
C PHE A 169 8.37 5.43 -7.18
N LYS A 170 9.23 5.12 -6.20
CA LYS A 170 10.25 4.07 -6.31
C LYS A 170 9.65 2.66 -6.53
N ASP A 171 8.54 2.38 -5.86
CA ASP A 171 7.92 1.05 -5.84
C ASP A 171 6.93 0.81 -6.99
N LYS A 172 6.61 1.84 -7.78
CA LYS A 172 5.69 1.73 -8.92
C LYS A 172 6.42 1.41 -10.23
N TYR A 173 5.66 0.91 -11.19
CA TYR A 173 6.10 0.80 -12.57
C TYR A 173 5.95 2.17 -13.22
N LEU A 174 7.04 2.73 -13.76
CA LEU A 174 7.03 4.06 -14.37
C LEU A 174 7.61 3.97 -15.77
N LEU A 175 6.81 4.35 -16.76
CA LEU A 175 7.15 4.27 -18.18
C LEU A 175 6.93 5.63 -18.85
N ASN A 176 7.81 5.99 -19.78
CA ASN A 176 7.55 7.07 -20.73
C ASN A 176 6.87 6.49 -21.96
N ILE A 177 5.76 7.08 -22.38
CA ILE A 177 5.08 6.69 -23.61
C ILE A 177 5.88 7.25 -24.80
N PRO A 178 6.28 6.41 -25.78
CA PRO A 178 6.90 6.90 -27.01
C PRO A 178 5.97 7.87 -27.76
N ALA A 179 6.53 8.95 -28.31
CA ALA A 179 5.73 9.99 -28.99
C ALA A 179 4.88 9.43 -30.14
N GLN A 180 5.40 8.47 -30.88
CA GLN A 180 4.68 7.83 -31.99
C GLN A 180 3.49 6.99 -31.52
N VAL A 181 3.65 6.25 -30.41
CA VAL A 181 2.59 5.45 -29.79
C VAL A 181 1.48 6.37 -29.28
N PHE A 182 1.85 7.45 -28.59
CA PHE A 182 0.90 8.43 -28.08
C PHE A 182 0.13 9.14 -29.21
N ALA A 183 0.83 9.60 -30.25
CA ALA A 183 0.23 10.35 -31.35
C ALA A 183 -0.75 9.51 -32.19
N LYS A 184 -0.51 8.19 -32.29
CA LYS A 184 -1.38 7.26 -33.01
C LYS A 184 -2.49 6.67 -32.15
N TYR A 185 -2.52 6.97 -30.85
CA TYR A 185 -3.38 6.28 -29.87
C TYR A 185 -3.22 4.75 -29.96
N ASP A 186 -1.98 4.26 -30.11
CA ASP A 186 -1.70 2.84 -30.30
C ASP A 186 -1.86 2.08 -28.98
N VAL A 187 -3.09 1.59 -28.76
CA VAL A 187 -3.49 0.87 -27.54
C VAL A 187 -2.71 -0.44 -27.38
N LYS A 188 -2.48 -1.17 -28.47
CA LYS A 188 -1.79 -2.46 -28.44
C LYS A 188 -0.36 -2.29 -27.93
N GLU A 189 0.36 -1.31 -28.47
CA GLU A 189 1.74 -1.08 -28.07
C GLU A 189 1.84 -0.58 -26.62
N ILE A 190 0.90 0.23 -26.14
CA ILE A 190 0.84 0.62 -24.71
C ILE A 190 0.69 -0.60 -23.80
N LEU A 191 -0.25 -1.50 -24.09
CA LEU A 191 -0.48 -2.68 -23.26
C LEU A 191 0.75 -3.60 -23.26
N ASN A 192 1.39 -3.79 -24.42
CA ASN A 192 2.65 -4.54 -24.53
C ASN A 192 3.77 -3.94 -23.66
N LEU A 193 3.93 -2.61 -23.67
CA LEU A 193 4.94 -1.92 -22.86
C LEU A 193 4.70 -2.14 -21.36
N VAL A 194 3.43 -2.13 -20.94
CA VAL A 194 3.05 -2.41 -19.55
C VAL A 194 3.39 -3.85 -19.19
N ASP A 195 2.98 -4.83 -20.01
CA ASP A 195 3.24 -6.26 -19.78
C ASP A 195 4.73 -6.57 -19.61
N GLN A 196 5.56 -6.03 -20.51
CA GLN A 196 7.01 -6.24 -20.47
C GLN A 196 7.65 -5.73 -19.18
N GLU A 197 7.18 -4.58 -18.67
CA GLU A 197 7.73 -3.98 -17.47
C GLU A 197 7.30 -4.74 -16.20
N LEU A 198 6.06 -5.25 -16.18
CA LEU A 198 5.56 -6.10 -15.09
C LEU A 198 6.39 -7.38 -14.94
N ILE A 199 6.79 -8.00 -16.07
CA ILE A 199 7.60 -9.24 -16.09
C ILE A 199 9.01 -8.99 -15.51
N LYS A 200 9.67 -7.88 -15.84
CA LYS A 200 11.05 -7.60 -15.41
C LYS A 200 11.19 -7.46 -13.88
N LYS A 201 10.20 -6.90 -13.20
CA LYS A 201 10.28 -6.56 -11.76
C LYS A 201 9.92 -7.73 -10.84
N ARG A 202 9.14 -8.72 -11.31
CA ARG A 202 8.82 -9.94 -10.54
C ARG A 202 10.07 -10.73 -10.13
N ASN A 203 11.20 -10.50 -10.80
CA ASN A 203 12.47 -11.20 -10.54
C ASN A 203 13.43 -10.47 -9.57
N LYS A 204 13.00 -9.40 -8.88
CA LYS A 204 13.83 -8.61 -7.95
C LYS A 204 13.11 -8.25 -6.64
N ASN A 205 12.96 -9.20 -5.71
CA ASN A 205 12.66 -8.96 -4.29
C ASN A 205 13.49 -9.98 -3.48
N GLY A 206 14.26 -9.70 -2.43
CA GLY A 206 14.58 -8.49 -1.67
C GLY A 206 15.57 -8.88 -0.55
N GLN A 207 16.10 -7.91 0.20
CA GLN A 207 16.68 -8.06 1.55
C GLN A 207 16.49 -6.73 2.28
N VAL A 208 16.12 -6.78 3.57
CA VAL A 208 16.01 -5.60 4.43
C VAL A 208 17.38 -5.34 5.05
N GLN A 209 17.95 -4.17 4.79
CA GLN A 209 19.24 -3.77 5.33
C GLN A 209 19.05 -3.01 6.64
N LEU A 210 19.55 -3.57 7.75
CA LEU A 210 19.44 -2.94 9.07
C LEU A 210 20.39 -1.75 9.22
N LEU A 211 19.93 -0.69 9.91
CA LEU A 211 20.77 0.44 10.31
C LEU A 211 21.75 0.03 11.40
N SER A 212 23.01 0.45 11.26
CA SER A 212 24.04 0.24 12.29
C SER A 212 24.02 1.38 13.32
N ILE A 213 23.96 1.04 14.62
CA ILE A 213 24.21 2.00 15.71
C ILE A 213 25.72 2.21 15.82
N ARG A 214 26.18 3.46 15.87
CA ARG A 214 27.62 3.73 15.96
C ARG A 214 28.17 3.76 17.40
N ASN A 215 27.36 4.12 18.41
CA ASN A 215 27.92 4.52 19.71
C ASN A 215 27.40 3.82 20.98
N LYS A 216 26.68 2.71 20.87
CA LYS A 216 26.41 1.78 21.99
C LYS A 216 25.81 0.52 21.39
N THR A 217 26.37 -0.65 21.69
CA THR A 217 25.60 -1.88 21.53
C THR A 217 24.51 -1.80 22.59
N ILE A 218 23.27 -1.57 22.17
CA ILE A 218 22.14 -1.62 23.09
C ILE A 218 21.87 -3.11 23.28
N THR A 219 22.57 -3.68 24.26
CA THR A 219 22.38 -5.07 24.65
C THR A 219 21.15 -5.14 25.54
N PHE A 220 20.07 -5.65 24.98
CA PHE A 220 18.90 -6.06 25.74
C PHE A 220 18.71 -7.58 25.60
N HIS A 221 18.39 -8.23 26.71
CA HIS A 221 18.20 -9.68 26.79
C HIS A 221 16.72 -10.08 26.84
N ARG A 222 15.81 -9.16 26.51
CA ARG A 222 14.36 -9.35 26.54
C ARG A 222 13.79 -9.26 25.12
N LYS A 223 12.71 -10.01 24.83
CA LYS A 223 12.01 -9.84 23.55
C LYS A 223 11.20 -8.54 23.56
N ILE A 224 11.40 -7.70 22.55
CA ILE A 224 10.71 -6.40 22.40
C ILE A 224 9.90 -6.44 21.10
N LEU A 225 8.59 -6.22 21.21
CA LEU A 225 7.72 -6.02 20.06
C LEU A 225 7.56 -4.52 19.83
N CYS A 226 8.03 -4.02 18.70
CA CYS A 226 7.80 -2.64 18.26
C CYS A 226 6.68 -2.64 17.22
N ILE A 227 5.68 -1.81 17.42
CA ILE A 227 4.57 -1.56 16.49
C ILE A 227 4.60 -0.07 16.16
N SER A 228 4.56 0.25 14.87
CA SER A 228 4.51 1.62 14.37
C SER A 228 3.28 1.81 13.50
N LEU A 229 2.45 2.77 13.90
CA LEU A 229 1.45 3.35 13.03
C LEU A 229 2.06 4.53 12.30
N PHE A 230 1.96 4.51 10.97
CA PHE A 230 2.25 5.68 10.18
C PHE A 230 1.25 5.81 9.04
N ARG A 231 0.86 7.05 8.76
CA ARG A 231 -0.01 7.37 7.63
C ARG A 231 0.84 7.84 6.47
N ASN A 232 0.89 7.04 5.42
CA ASN A 232 1.46 7.47 4.15
C ASN A 232 0.30 7.77 3.19
N ARG A 233 0.09 9.06 2.93
CA ARG A 233 -0.96 9.58 2.05
C ARG A 233 -2.37 9.14 2.51
N ASN A 234 -3.02 8.24 1.76
CA ASN A 234 -4.38 7.72 2.07
C ASN A 234 -4.37 6.30 2.68
N ARG A 235 -3.19 5.71 2.90
CA ARG A 235 -3.05 4.38 3.49
C ARG A 235 -2.47 4.51 4.90
N ILE A 236 -2.93 3.66 5.78
CA ILE A 236 -2.45 3.52 7.14
C ILE A 236 -1.69 2.21 7.20
N HIS A 237 -0.44 2.31 7.63
CA HIS A 237 0.48 1.21 7.74
C HIS A 237 0.59 0.84 9.21
N ILE A 238 0.40 -0.45 9.50
CA ILE A 238 0.67 -1.08 10.79
C ILE A 238 1.92 -1.94 10.57
N ALA A 239 3.09 -1.32 10.73
CA ALA A 239 4.36 -2.03 10.64
C ALA A 239 4.72 -2.55 12.03
N TYR A 240 5.22 -3.79 12.12
CA TYR A 240 5.64 -4.36 13.40
C TYR A 240 6.87 -5.25 13.27
N ARG A 241 7.71 -5.18 14.30
CA ARG A 241 8.94 -5.95 14.41
C ARG A 241 9.11 -6.55 15.78
N LEU A 242 9.43 -7.85 15.81
CA LEU A 242 9.82 -8.54 17.03
C LEU A 242 11.33 -8.68 17.06
N TYR A 243 11.95 -8.06 18.06
CA TYR A 243 13.38 -8.13 18.31
C TYR A 243 13.69 -9.11 19.44
N GLN A 244 14.63 -10.02 19.20
CA GLN A 244 15.27 -10.81 20.26
C GLN A 244 16.48 -10.10 20.84
N SER A 245 17.23 -9.43 19.96
CA SER A 245 18.31 -8.51 20.29
C SER A 245 18.31 -7.39 19.25
N GLN A 246 19.13 -6.37 19.44
CA GLN A 246 19.18 -5.21 18.53
C GLN A 246 19.42 -5.58 17.06
N SER A 247 20.21 -6.63 16.81
CA SER A 247 20.58 -7.11 15.46
C SER A 247 19.76 -8.32 15.00
N ASP A 248 18.85 -8.83 15.83
CA ASP A 248 18.13 -10.07 15.57
C ASP A 248 16.62 -9.84 15.55
N ILE A 249 16.08 -9.80 14.33
CA ILE A 249 14.66 -9.61 14.07
C ILE A 249 14.04 -10.98 13.77
N ILE A 250 13.14 -11.41 14.65
CA ILE A 250 12.39 -12.66 14.49
C ILE A 250 11.20 -12.46 13.54
N VAL A 251 10.55 -11.29 13.62
CA VAL A 251 9.38 -10.94 12.82
C VAL A 251 9.56 -9.55 12.24
N ASN A 252 9.32 -9.39 10.94
CA ASN A 252 9.26 -8.10 10.26
C ASN A 252 8.11 -8.11 9.26
N ASN A 253 6.99 -7.53 9.65
CA ASN A 253 5.77 -7.55 8.85
C ASN A 253 5.12 -6.17 8.83
N GLU A 254 4.26 -5.99 7.84
CA GLU A 254 3.47 -4.78 7.68
C GLU A 254 2.07 -5.13 7.18
N THR A 255 1.07 -4.48 7.77
CA THR A 255 -0.32 -4.54 7.30
C THR A 255 -0.73 -3.15 6.80
N ILE A 256 -1.23 -3.08 5.57
CA ILE A 256 -1.61 -1.82 4.91
C ILE A 256 -3.12 -1.80 4.71
N LYS A 257 -3.80 -0.80 5.30
CA LYS A 257 -5.26 -0.63 5.17
C LYS A 257 -5.62 0.82 4.85
N GLN A 258 -6.78 1.05 4.22
CA GLN A 258 -7.30 2.40 4.00
C GLN A 258 -7.93 2.99 5.28
N ARG A 259 -8.48 2.13 6.12
CA ARG A 259 -9.05 2.45 7.42
C ARG A 259 -8.64 1.37 8.40
N ILE A 260 -8.35 1.75 9.62
CA ILE A 260 -8.02 0.84 10.72
C ILE A 260 -8.93 1.13 11.90
N THR A 261 -9.05 0.14 12.78
CA THR A 261 -9.73 0.16 14.06
C THR A 261 -8.76 -0.35 15.13
N ILE A 262 -9.07 -0.13 16.40
CA ILE A 262 -8.22 -0.64 17.48
C ILE A 262 -8.11 -2.18 17.47
N GLN A 263 -9.11 -2.88 16.93
CA GLN A 263 -9.09 -4.33 16.78
C GLN A 263 -7.95 -4.79 15.86
N ASP A 264 -7.60 -4.03 14.83
CA ASP A 264 -6.48 -4.36 13.96
C ASP A 264 -5.14 -4.36 14.71
N ILE A 265 -5.00 -3.51 15.73
CA ILE A 265 -3.82 -3.47 16.60
C ILE A 265 -3.81 -4.66 17.55
N TYR A 266 -4.98 -5.00 18.10
CA TYR A 266 -5.14 -6.20 18.92
C TYR A 266 -4.81 -7.47 18.15
N ASP A 267 -5.28 -7.62 16.91
CA ASP A 267 -5.02 -8.80 16.10
C ASP A 267 -3.52 -8.99 15.86
N VAL A 268 -2.78 -7.89 15.62
CA VAL A 268 -1.31 -7.93 15.52
C VAL A 268 -0.67 -8.35 16.84
N ILE A 269 -1.03 -7.72 17.95
CA ILE A 269 -0.47 -8.05 19.28
C ILE A 269 -0.77 -9.50 19.65
N ASP A 270 -2.04 -9.92 19.55
CA ASP A 270 -2.52 -11.24 19.91
C ASP A 270 -1.82 -12.32 19.06
N THR A 271 -1.70 -12.10 17.75
CA THR A 271 -0.99 -13.01 16.84
C THR A 271 0.48 -13.17 17.22
N VAL A 272 1.18 -12.06 17.52
CA VAL A 272 2.61 -12.14 17.87
C VAL A 272 2.81 -12.76 19.24
N LEU A 273 2.01 -12.41 20.24
CA LEU A 273 2.09 -12.98 21.59
C LEU A 273 1.79 -14.49 21.61
N LEU A 274 0.84 -14.96 20.80
CA LEU A 274 0.52 -16.39 20.68
C LEU A 274 1.68 -17.19 20.07
N ASN A 275 2.34 -16.65 19.04
CA ASN A 275 3.42 -17.36 18.35
C ASN A 275 4.78 -17.24 19.07
N TYR A 276 4.99 -16.18 19.86
CA TYR A 276 6.29 -15.86 20.46
C TYR A 276 6.16 -15.56 21.96
N PRO A 277 6.23 -16.57 22.83
CA PRO A 277 6.21 -16.35 24.27
C PRO A 277 7.46 -15.60 24.76
N GLY A 278 7.33 -14.93 25.90
CA GLY A 278 8.43 -14.21 26.57
C GLY A 278 8.64 -12.76 26.10
N ILE A 279 7.68 -12.17 25.40
CA ILE A 279 7.67 -10.73 25.12
C ILE A 279 7.33 -9.98 26.40
N GLU A 280 8.25 -9.14 26.88
CA GLU A 280 8.10 -8.36 28.12
C GLU A 280 7.59 -6.95 27.86
N VAL A 281 8.04 -6.35 26.74
CA VAL A 281 7.84 -4.93 26.42
C VAL A 281 7.27 -4.80 25.02
N ILE A 282 6.23 -3.98 24.90
CA ILE A 282 5.61 -3.62 23.64
C ILE A 282 5.75 -2.10 23.46
N GLY A 283 6.53 -1.72 22.46
CA GLY A 283 6.64 -0.34 22.00
C GLY A 283 5.56 -0.02 20.97
N PHE A 284 4.82 1.06 21.18
CA PHE A 284 3.76 1.51 20.28
C PHE A 284 4.01 2.96 19.85
N SER A 285 4.55 3.12 18.65
CA SER A 285 4.77 4.42 18.02
C SER A 285 3.53 4.80 17.22
N THR A 286 3.01 6.01 17.43
CA THR A 286 1.78 6.49 16.77
C THR A 286 1.89 7.95 16.32
N PRO A 287 1.19 8.37 15.25
CA PRO A 287 1.18 9.76 14.83
C PRO A 287 0.48 10.66 15.84
N GLY A 288 0.93 11.92 15.93
CA GLY A 288 0.29 12.94 16.76
C GLY A 288 0.78 12.98 18.21
N ILE A 289 0.09 13.77 19.04
CA ILE A 289 0.57 14.12 20.38
C ILE A 289 0.23 13.00 21.33
N VAL A 290 1.23 12.35 21.90
CA VAL A 290 1.06 11.39 22.99
C VAL A 290 1.28 12.11 24.31
N ASN A 291 0.28 12.20 25.18
CA ASN A 291 0.40 12.83 26.50
C ASN A 291 -0.37 12.04 27.55
N ASN A 292 0.28 11.65 28.65
CA ASN A 292 -0.31 10.87 29.75
C ASN A 292 -1.08 9.61 29.31
N GLY A 293 -0.61 8.95 28.25
CA GLY A 293 -1.23 7.74 27.68
C GLY A 293 -2.37 7.99 26.70
N PHE A 294 -2.82 9.23 26.53
CA PHE A 294 -3.72 9.65 25.46
C PHE A 294 -2.91 9.96 24.21
N ALA A 295 -3.40 9.60 23.03
CA ALA A 295 -2.87 10.14 21.78
C ALA A 295 -3.93 10.94 21.02
N THR A 296 -3.56 12.14 20.58
CA THR A 296 -4.38 12.97 19.69
C THR A 296 -3.93 12.71 18.26
N THR A 297 -4.51 11.70 17.62
CA THR A 297 -4.16 11.22 16.27
C THR A 297 -5.10 11.82 15.21
N ALA A 298 -5.01 13.13 14.97
CA ALA A 298 -5.88 13.82 14.00
C ALA A 298 -5.80 13.26 12.55
N SER A 299 -4.87 12.33 12.30
CA SER A 299 -4.66 11.64 11.03
C SER A 299 -5.32 10.26 10.95
N ILE A 300 -5.91 9.70 12.02
CA ILE A 300 -6.50 8.35 12.03
C ILE A 300 -7.89 8.39 12.67
N ASN A 301 -8.93 8.23 11.85
CA ASN A 301 -10.32 8.25 12.33
C ASN A 301 -10.57 7.14 13.37
N GLY A 302 -11.19 7.52 14.48
CA GLY A 302 -11.55 6.61 15.58
C GLY A 302 -10.43 6.38 16.58
N PHE A 303 -9.26 6.99 16.39
CA PHE A 303 -8.10 6.90 17.28
C PHE A 303 -7.87 8.17 18.13
N ASP A 304 -8.63 9.23 17.86
CA ASP A 304 -8.62 10.47 18.63
C ASP A 304 -9.11 10.24 20.08
N ASP A 305 -8.42 10.88 21.03
CA ASP A 305 -8.72 10.88 22.47
C ASP A 305 -8.74 9.49 23.14
N MET A 306 -8.20 8.47 22.48
CA MET A 306 -8.02 7.15 23.08
C MET A 306 -6.87 7.15 24.09
N ASN A 307 -7.12 6.61 25.28
CA ASN A 307 -6.08 6.31 26.26
C ASN A 307 -5.47 4.93 25.99
N TYR A 308 -4.55 4.86 25.03
CA TYR A 308 -3.82 3.64 24.66
C TYR A 308 -3.19 2.97 25.87
N LYS A 309 -2.65 3.75 26.82
CA LYS A 309 -2.01 3.19 28.00
C LYS A 309 -3.00 2.38 28.81
N LYS A 310 -4.15 2.95 29.16
CA LYS A 310 -5.22 2.27 29.91
C LYS A 310 -5.78 1.08 29.11
N LEU A 311 -6.03 1.30 27.82
CA LEU A 311 -6.60 0.29 26.93
C LEU A 311 -5.70 -0.96 26.86
N PHE A 312 -4.42 -0.79 26.56
CA PHE A 312 -3.48 -1.90 26.48
C PHE A 312 -3.18 -2.53 27.84
N THR A 313 -2.94 -1.75 28.88
CA THR A 313 -2.65 -2.30 30.22
C THR A 313 -3.84 -3.02 30.87
N SER A 314 -5.07 -2.75 30.41
CA SER A 314 -6.25 -3.51 30.86
C SER A 314 -6.38 -4.89 30.21
N LYS A 315 -5.83 -5.09 29.01
CA LYS A 315 -5.93 -6.33 28.23
C LYS A 315 -4.67 -7.20 28.30
N TYR A 316 -3.51 -6.57 28.46
CA TYR A 316 -2.20 -7.20 28.33
C TYR A 316 -1.35 -7.01 29.58
N SER A 317 -0.58 -8.04 29.94
CA SER A 317 0.36 -8.00 31.07
C SER A 317 1.71 -7.37 30.72
N GLN A 318 2.02 -7.24 29.43
CA GLN A 318 3.25 -6.63 28.94
C GLN A 318 3.33 -5.14 29.30
N LYS A 319 4.56 -4.64 29.46
CA LYS A 319 4.78 -3.19 29.64
C LYS A 319 4.61 -2.48 28.30
N PHE A 320 3.70 -1.50 28.23
CA PHE A 320 3.50 -0.67 27.05
C PHE A 320 4.24 0.67 27.16
N ILE A 321 4.97 1.01 26.09
CA ILE A 321 5.65 2.30 25.93
C ILE A 321 5.10 2.96 24.67
N ILE A 322 4.36 4.06 24.86
CA ILE A 322 3.68 4.76 23.77
C ILE A 322 4.42 6.06 23.47
N THR A 323 4.70 6.30 22.19
CA THR A 323 5.58 7.37 21.73
C THR A 323 5.03 8.00 20.45
N ASN A 324 5.42 9.24 20.20
CA ASN A 324 5.18 9.89 18.91
C ASN A 324 6.16 9.34 17.85
N ASP A 325 5.66 9.11 16.65
CA ASP A 325 6.42 8.57 15.51
C ASP A 325 7.62 9.42 15.11
N VAL A 326 7.46 10.73 14.96
CA VAL A 326 8.54 11.63 14.52
C VAL A 326 9.61 11.81 15.61
N ASN A 327 9.21 11.91 16.88
CA ASN A 327 10.14 11.93 18.01
C ASN A 327 10.96 10.65 18.08
N THR A 328 10.30 9.51 17.86
CA THR A 328 10.95 8.21 17.82
C THR A 328 11.95 8.13 16.67
N ALA A 329 11.57 8.59 15.48
CA ALA A 329 12.48 8.68 14.33
C ALA A 329 13.71 9.57 14.65
N ALA A 330 13.53 10.70 15.32
CA ALA A 330 14.63 11.59 15.67
C ALA A 330 15.64 10.90 16.60
N ILE A 331 15.16 10.16 17.61
CA ILE A 331 16.00 9.36 18.51
C ILE A 331 16.77 8.30 17.72
N GLY A 332 16.08 7.57 16.83
CA GLY A 332 16.70 6.55 15.99
C GLY A 332 17.78 7.13 15.09
N TYR A 333 17.51 8.23 14.39
CA TYR A 333 18.49 8.90 13.55
C TYR A 333 19.69 9.38 14.37
N HIS A 334 19.44 10.06 15.48
CA HIS A 334 20.50 10.57 16.35
C HIS A 334 21.43 9.46 16.84
N ALA A 335 20.91 8.26 17.12
CA ALA A 335 21.71 7.11 17.54
C ALA A 335 22.64 6.53 16.44
N THR A 336 22.39 6.83 15.17
CA THR A 336 23.22 6.36 14.04
C THR A 336 24.42 7.27 13.74
N GLN A 337 24.52 8.43 14.40
CA GLN A 337 25.48 9.48 14.08
C GLN A 337 26.09 10.11 15.35
N ASN A 338 27.28 10.72 15.24
CA ASN A 338 27.95 11.45 16.32
C ASN A 338 28.41 12.86 15.90
N GLN A 339 27.95 13.33 14.74
CA GLN A 339 28.40 14.58 14.15
C GLN A 339 27.66 15.78 14.74
N TYR A 340 26.40 15.58 15.13
CA TYR A 340 25.50 16.64 15.55
C TYR A 340 24.87 16.29 16.89
N SER A 341 24.97 17.22 17.83
CA SER A 341 24.37 17.18 19.16
C SER A 341 22.99 17.83 19.20
N SER A 342 22.75 18.76 18.27
CA SER A 342 21.47 19.45 18.07
C SER A 342 20.94 19.20 16.66
N ILE A 343 19.86 18.42 16.54
CA ILE A 343 19.21 18.11 15.26
C ILE A 343 17.70 18.31 15.33
N VAL A 344 17.10 18.61 14.19
CA VAL A 344 15.64 18.52 14.01
C VAL A 344 15.34 17.56 12.87
N LEU A 345 14.63 16.47 13.17
CA LEU A 345 14.09 15.58 12.15
C LEU A 345 12.70 16.04 11.74
N LEU A 346 12.57 16.56 10.53
CA LEU A 346 11.33 17.00 9.91
C LEU A 346 10.72 15.87 9.07
N PHE A 347 9.50 15.46 9.43
CA PHE A 347 8.66 14.56 8.65
C PHE A 347 7.56 15.35 7.93
N GLN A 348 7.71 15.53 6.61
CA GLN A 348 6.71 16.19 5.75
C GLN A 348 6.08 15.19 4.78
N PRO A 349 4.93 14.60 5.14
CA PRO A 349 4.16 13.73 4.25
C PRO A 349 3.44 14.52 3.16
N MET A 350 2.95 13.83 2.11
CA MET A 350 2.40 14.49 0.92
C MET A 350 0.96 14.99 1.04
N SER A 351 0.21 14.60 2.06
CA SER A 351 -1.21 14.97 2.18
C SER A 351 -1.64 15.29 3.60
N THR A 352 -0.68 15.43 4.52
CA THR A 352 -0.94 15.80 5.91
C THR A 352 0.09 16.82 6.36
N LYS A 353 -0.19 17.45 7.50
CA LYS A 353 0.70 18.46 8.08
C LYS A 353 1.98 17.78 8.61
N ALA A 354 3.09 18.52 8.58
CA ALA A 354 4.36 18.02 9.10
C ALA A 354 4.37 17.85 10.63
N GLY A 355 5.29 17.01 11.08
CA GLY A 355 5.77 16.96 12.46
C GLY A 355 7.30 17.00 12.46
N ALA A 356 7.89 17.35 13.59
CA ALA A 356 9.33 17.31 13.78
C ALA A 356 9.71 16.71 15.14
N GLY A 357 10.77 15.92 15.18
CA GLY A 357 11.42 15.50 16.42
C GLY A 357 12.65 16.37 16.66
N ILE A 358 12.73 16.97 17.84
CA ILE A 358 13.75 17.97 18.18
C ILE A 358 14.70 17.37 19.22
N ILE A 359 15.98 17.32 18.91
CA ILE A 359 17.04 16.88 19.82
C ILE A 359 18.00 18.04 20.03
N ILE A 360 18.25 18.41 21.28
CA ILE A 360 19.23 19.43 21.67
C ILE A 360 20.08 18.84 22.79
N ASP A 361 21.40 18.95 22.69
CA ASP A 361 22.37 18.39 23.63
C ASP A 361 22.10 16.90 23.94
N ASN A 362 21.84 16.13 22.88
CA ASN A 362 21.51 14.70 22.94
C ASN A 362 20.23 14.35 23.73
N LYS A 363 19.33 15.32 23.94
CA LYS A 363 18.04 15.13 24.63
C LYS A 363 16.88 15.46 23.71
N LEU A 364 15.87 14.58 23.70
CA LEU A 364 14.61 14.85 23.04
C LEU A 364 13.87 16.00 23.75
N ILE A 365 13.45 16.99 22.99
CA ILE A 365 12.67 18.13 23.49
C ILE A 365 11.18 17.87 23.23
N ASN A 366 10.44 17.60 24.30
CA ASN A 366 9.01 17.33 24.23
C ASN A 366 8.13 18.60 24.36
N GLY A 367 8.64 19.64 25.04
CA GLY A 367 7.85 20.84 25.34
C GLY A 367 6.64 20.59 26.24
N LYS A 368 5.78 21.60 26.40
CA LYS A 368 4.59 21.51 27.25
C LYS A 368 3.59 20.50 26.69
N HIS A 369 3.20 19.51 27.49
CA HIS A 369 2.27 18.46 27.09
C HIS A 369 2.66 17.76 25.78
N ASN A 370 3.97 17.61 25.53
CA ASN A 370 4.52 16.92 24.35
C ASN A 370 4.17 17.59 23.00
N VAL A 371 3.93 18.91 22.99
CA VAL A 371 3.55 19.69 21.79
C VAL A 371 4.73 20.15 20.93
N ALA A 372 5.97 20.08 21.43
CA ALA A 372 7.13 20.53 20.66
C ALA A 372 7.24 19.73 19.36
N GLY A 373 7.53 20.41 18.26
CA GLY A 373 7.66 19.74 16.97
C GLY A 373 6.36 19.58 16.17
N GLU A 374 5.20 19.95 16.72
CA GLU A 374 3.91 19.87 16.02
C GLU A 374 3.75 21.00 14.99
N MET A 375 4.39 20.86 13.82
CA MET A 375 4.42 21.87 12.75
C MET A 375 3.04 22.24 12.22
N LYS A 376 2.02 21.41 12.50
CA LYS A 376 0.62 21.67 12.14
C LYS A 376 0.01 22.95 12.71
N TYR A 377 0.62 23.49 13.77
CA TYR A 377 0.23 24.74 14.43
C TYR A 377 0.99 25.97 13.91
N LEU A 378 2.03 25.78 13.09
CA LEU A 378 2.67 26.90 12.43
C LEU A 378 1.67 27.59 11.49
N PRO A 379 1.70 28.93 11.39
CA PRO A 379 0.78 29.70 10.55
C PRO A 379 1.15 29.61 9.05
N VAL A 380 1.61 28.45 8.57
CA VAL A 380 1.96 28.21 7.17
C VAL A 380 0.75 28.46 6.26
N ASN A 381 -0.46 28.20 6.77
CA ASN A 381 -1.72 28.43 6.07
C ASN A 381 -2.01 29.93 5.80
N LEU A 382 -1.34 30.86 6.49
CA LEU A 382 -1.46 32.30 6.20
C LEU A 382 -0.68 32.70 4.95
N LEU A 383 0.25 31.86 4.51
CA LEU A 383 1.09 32.11 3.33
C LEU A 383 0.41 31.65 2.03
N GLU A 384 -0.65 30.83 2.12
CA GLU A 384 -1.29 30.21 0.95
C GLU A 384 -2.82 30.15 1.06
N LYS A 385 -3.51 30.68 0.03
CA LYS A 385 -4.97 30.70 -0.05
C LYS A 385 -5.54 29.29 -0.33
N GLY A 386 -5.80 28.51 0.73
CA GLY A 386 -6.74 27.38 0.70
C GLY A 386 -6.17 25.95 0.77
N ALA A 387 -7.05 24.95 0.81
CA ALA A 387 -6.79 23.57 1.20
C ALA A 387 -6.05 22.67 0.16
N ASN A 388 -5.43 23.24 -0.88
CA ASN A 388 -4.95 22.52 -2.07
C ASN A 388 -3.42 22.55 -2.27
N VAL A 389 -2.66 22.83 -1.22
CA VAL A 389 -1.23 23.16 -1.33
C VAL A 389 -0.32 21.96 -1.63
N TYR A 390 -0.62 20.74 -1.17
CA TYR A 390 0.33 19.62 -1.23
C TYR A 390 0.27 18.81 -2.54
N LYS A 391 0.28 19.48 -3.70
CA LYS A 391 0.02 18.81 -4.99
C LYS A 391 1.26 18.44 -5.78
N THR A 392 2.27 19.30 -5.74
CA THR A 392 3.48 19.15 -6.57
C THR A 392 4.76 19.28 -5.72
N PRO A 393 5.90 18.78 -6.21
CA PRO A 393 7.20 19.07 -5.60
C PRO A 393 7.48 20.58 -5.45
N GLU A 394 7.00 21.38 -6.40
CA GLU A 394 7.15 22.84 -6.44
C GLU A 394 6.32 23.57 -5.37
N ASP A 395 5.21 22.98 -4.94
CA ASP A 395 4.45 23.52 -3.81
C ASP A 395 5.07 23.09 -2.48
N ILE A 396 5.46 21.82 -2.38
CA ILE A 396 6.07 21.26 -1.17
C ILE A 396 7.36 21.98 -0.79
N ILE A 397 8.20 22.33 -1.77
CA ILE A 397 9.45 23.03 -1.48
C ILE A 397 9.20 24.37 -0.78
N LYS A 398 8.13 25.09 -1.14
CA LYS A 398 7.76 26.35 -0.46
C LYS A 398 7.35 26.11 0.98
N ILE A 399 6.52 25.11 1.22
CA ILE A 399 6.09 24.72 2.59
C ILE A 399 7.31 24.33 3.43
N VAL A 400 8.14 23.42 2.91
CA VAL A 400 9.33 22.93 3.62
C VAL A 400 10.33 24.06 3.85
N LYS A 401 10.46 25.01 2.91
CA LYS A 401 11.25 26.24 3.11
C LYS A 401 10.75 27.03 4.32
N TYR A 402 9.47 27.35 4.41
CA TYR A 402 8.93 28.13 5.53
C TYR A 402 9.03 27.41 6.88
N ILE A 403 8.80 26.09 6.90
CA ILE A 403 8.99 25.28 8.11
C ILE A 403 10.47 25.28 8.50
N SER A 404 11.38 25.10 7.54
CA SER A 404 12.82 25.12 7.79
C SER A 404 13.28 26.49 8.31
N LEU A 405 12.79 27.60 7.72
CA LEU A 405 13.06 28.95 8.23
C LEU A 405 12.60 29.14 9.67
N SER A 406 11.43 28.60 10.02
CA SER A 406 10.91 28.65 11.39
C SER A 406 11.80 27.86 12.35
N ILE A 407 12.23 26.66 11.95
CA ILE A 407 13.16 25.82 12.73
C ILE A 407 14.50 26.54 12.92
N ILE A 408 15.07 27.11 11.85
CA ILE A 408 16.34 27.84 11.89
C ILE A 408 16.23 29.05 12.82
N SER A 409 15.16 29.83 12.71
CA SER A 409 15.00 31.09 13.46
C SER A 409 14.74 30.88 14.95
N VAL A 410 14.09 29.78 15.34
CA VAL A 410 13.68 29.54 16.74
C VAL A 410 14.64 28.61 17.46
N ILE A 411 15.14 27.58 16.77
CA ILE A 411 15.98 26.53 17.38
C ILE A 411 17.45 26.69 16.97
N GLY A 412 17.72 27.04 15.70
CA GLY A 412 19.08 27.11 15.16
C GLY A 412 19.88 25.80 15.30
N PRO A 413 19.36 24.64 14.84
CA PRO A 413 20.04 23.36 15.03
C PRO A 413 21.30 23.24 14.17
N GLU A 414 22.19 22.30 14.48
CA GLU A 414 23.38 22.00 13.65
C GLU A 414 23.00 21.30 12.33
N ALA A 415 21.94 20.48 12.37
CA ALA A 415 21.42 19.78 11.20
C ALA A 415 19.88 19.69 11.20
N ILE A 416 19.30 19.76 9.99
CA ILE A 416 17.89 19.44 9.74
C ILE A 416 17.84 18.18 8.88
N VAL A 417 17.28 17.12 9.45
CA VAL A 417 17.08 15.83 8.79
C VAL A 417 15.67 15.81 8.22
N ILE A 418 15.52 15.58 6.92
CA ILE A 418 14.25 15.75 6.23
C ILE A 418 13.83 14.44 5.58
N PHE A 419 12.69 13.93 6.02
CA PHE A 419 11.91 12.94 5.27
C PHE A 419 10.76 13.65 4.56
N CYS A 420 10.85 13.73 3.24
CA CYS A 420 9.77 14.23 2.39
C CYS A 420 9.86 13.59 1.01
N SER A 421 8.89 12.73 0.67
CA SER A 421 8.89 12.03 -0.62
C SER A 421 8.77 12.98 -1.81
N LEU A 422 8.05 14.10 -1.67
CA LEU A 422 7.88 15.12 -2.71
C LEU A 422 9.07 16.08 -2.87
N LEU A 423 10.10 15.98 -2.02
CA LEU A 423 11.33 16.74 -2.14
C LEU A 423 12.46 15.83 -2.66
N PRO A 424 12.55 15.55 -3.97
CA PRO A 424 13.48 14.55 -4.51
C PRO A 424 14.95 14.94 -4.36
N ASN A 425 15.29 16.23 -4.45
CA ASN A 425 16.65 16.74 -4.26
C ASN A 425 16.66 17.74 -3.10
N ILE A 426 17.60 17.57 -2.18
CA ILE A 426 17.75 18.47 -1.03
C ILE A 426 18.35 19.82 -1.43
N GLU A 427 19.17 19.83 -2.48
CA GLU A 427 19.80 21.04 -3.03
C GLU A 427 18.77 22.08 -3.49
N ASP A 428 17.61 21.62 -3.98
CA ASP A 428 16.52 22.53 -4.37
C ASP A 428 16.08 23.37 -3.15
N LEU A 429 15.89 22.72 -1.99
CA LEU A 429 15.55 23.41 -0.73
C LEU A 429 16.70 24.29 -0.25
N GLU A 430 17.94 23.83 -0.37
CA GLU A 430 19.12 24.61 0.02
C GLU A 430 19.21 25.92 -0.78
N ASN A 431 19.03 25.84 -2.11
CA ASN A 431 19.02 27.00 -3.00
C ASN A 431 17.90 27.98 -2.63
N GLU A 432 16.70 27.46 -2.33
CA GLU A 432 15.58 28.27 -1.86
C GLU A 432 15.89 28.97 -0.53
N LEU A 433 16.56 28.32 0.42
CA LEU A 433 16.94 28.94 1.69
C LEU A 433 18.02 30.02 1.51
N LYS A 434 18.98 29.83 0.60
CA LYS A 434 20.01 30.84 0.28
C LYS A 434 19.45 32.15 -0.26
N THR A 435 18.24 32.16 -0.81
CA THR A 435 17.58 33.39 -1.26
C THR A 435 17.19 34.33 -0.12
N VAL A 436 17.11 33.82 1.11
CA VAL A 436 16.59 34.56 2.28
C VAL A 436 17.51 34.49 3.50
N LEU A 437 18.47 33.56 3.54
CA LEU A 437 19.44 33.41 4.62
C LEU A 437 20.87 33.40 4.07
N PRO A 438 21.83 34.07 4.76
CA PRO A 438 23.25 33.87 4.50
C PRO A 438 23.67 32.41 4.72
N GLN A 439 24.61 31.90 3.91
CA GLN A 439 25.04 30.50 3.92
C GLN A 439 25.48 30.01 5.31
N GLU A 440 26.13 30.86 6.10
CA GLU A 440 26.63 30.54 7.45
C GLU A 440 25.54 30.19 8.46
N TYR A 441 24.29 30.64 8.24
CA TYR A 441 23.15 30.33 9.10
C TYR A 441 22.30 29.15 8.60
N ILE A 442 22.63 28.59 7.44
CA ILE A 442 21.93 27.42 6.90
C ILE A 442 22.54 26.16 7.54
N PRO A 443 21.77 25.41 8.35
CA PRO A 443 22.28 24.20 8.98
C PRO A 443 22.52 23.11 7.95
N ARG A 444 23.20 22.03 8.34
CA ARG A 444 23.38 20.89 7.44
C ARG A 444 22.01 20.28 7.10
N LEU A 445 21.63 20.31 5.83
CA LEU A 445 20.42 19.66 5.34
C LEU A 445 20.70 18.21 4.94
N ILE A 446 19.94 17.28 5.50
CA ILE A 446 20.16 15.84 5.28
C ILE A 446 18.84 15.22 4.85
N LYS A 447 18.76 14.72 3.62
CA LYS A 447 17.59 13.96 3.17
C LYS A 447 17.72 12.50 3.55
N ILE A 448 16.67 11.94 4.15
CA ILE A 448 16.52 10.50 4.37
C ILE A 448 15.37 9.95 3.52
N ASP A 449 15.54 8.72 3.07
CA ASP A 449 14.59 8.04 2.17
C ASP A 449 13.73 6.98 2.86
N ASP A 450 14.14 6.55 4.06
CA ASP A 450 13.43 5.58 4.88
C ASP A 450 13.39 6.11 6.32
N ILE A 451 12.21 6.57 6.74
CA ILE A 451 11.97 7.00 8.13
C ILE A 451 11.61 5.82 9.04
N GLN A 452 11.07 4.73 8.47
CA GLN A 452 10.56 3.60 9.22
C GLN A 452 11.67 2.87 9.97
N GLU A 453 12.84 2.72 9.35
CA GLU A 453 14.01 2.15 10.04
C GLU A 453 14.42 2.97 11.28
N TYR A 454 14.41 4.30 11.17
CA TYR A 454 14.72 5.16 12.31
C TYR A 454 13.63 5.13 13.37
N ILE A 455 12.35 5.00 12.99
CA ILE A 455 11.25 4.81 13.96
C ILE A 455 11.46 3.51 14.72
N PHE A 456 11.72 2.39 14.04
CA PHE A 456 11.93 1.12 14.74
C PHE A 456 13.16 1.13 15.63
N LEU A 457 14.26 1.71 15.17
CA LEU A 457 15.47 1.86 15.95
C LEU A 457 15.23 2.71 17.20
N GLY A 458 14.62 3.89 17.03
CA GLY A 458 14.23 4.77 18.11
C GLY A 458 13.30 4.11 19.11
N GLN A 459 12.30 3.36 18.63
CA GLN A 459 11.34 2.68 19.50
C GLN A 459 12.03 1.64 20.36
N THR A 460 12.95 0.89 19.75
CA THR A 460 13.75 -0.11 20.44
C THR A 460 14.60 0.54 21.53
N ILE A 461 15.28 1.65 21.22
CA ILE A 461 16.07 2.45 22.19
C ILE A 461 15.22 2.91 23.39
N ILE A 462 13.98 3.37 23.14
CA ILE A 462 13.10 3.85 24.21
C ILE A 462 12.58 2.67 25.06
N CYS A 463 12.47 1.47 24.47
CA CYS A 463 11.98 0.28 25.14
C CYS A 463 13.03 -0.44 26.01
N THR A 464 14.31 -0.19 25.77
CA THR A 464 15.43 -0.70 26.59
C THR A 464 15.64 0.14 27.83
#